data_AF-A0A9D5RG26-F1
#
_entry.id   AF-A0A9D5RG26-F1
#
_cell.length_a   1.000
_cell.length_b   1.000
_cell.length_c   1.000
_cell.angle_alpha   90.00
_cell.angle_beta   90.00
_cell.angle_gamma   90.00
#
_symmetry.space_group_name_H-M   'P 1'
#
loop_
_entity.id
_entity.type
_entity.pdbx_description
1 polymer ?
#
loop_
_entity_poly.entity_id
_entity_poly.type
_entity_poly.pdbx_seq_one_letter_code
_entity_poly.pdbx_strand_id
1 'polypeptide(L)'
;MKKALMWSVIPLDNRCSRDDMLIENRIGSNSGNLLFHTSMARALTLDESGVPDTCFTEVGRDLAAFADRANATYRAFVMPLANAFRANYIPRLRTLTKLVRALSIPCIVTGVGIQADEAEAAARGFSFDADVHAFVDAVLDKSAMLGVRGHVTAGYLKHLGYVEDRHFTVIGCPSMYSFGPSLPTVDMGELRADAEICYNGKADSAQEIRAFTHGALRRFPNHTYIAQNLDELRMLRAGVPVFPASIRPAPEYIPMTRLHRRVRAGRAVGFLDAGTWIAAMRGMALSFGCNIHGNVAALLAGVPAVVLEKDQRVAEIARYHDIPTVTMAQMRAGVDPMRAFECADFSRFNEGHAERFGRFAAFMDANGLAHIDAAAYADAPYDRALARQTAPGAVRPLAWQSAQERRAARAMASLSAASWRRKAEAKLRRSLGAAIAASRAMVPFPFRLRPAMGKMSLQK
;
A
#
# COMPACT_ATOMS: atom_id res chain seq x y z
N MET A 1 4.14 -30.05 -7.48
CA MET A 1 2.76 -29.52 -7.51
C MET A 1 2.75 -28.24 -8.36
N LYS A 2 1.65 -27.87 -9.03
CA LYS A 2 1.58 -26.57 -9.75
C LYS A 2 1.70 -25.40 -8.76
N LYS A 3 2.41 -24.34 -9.13
CA LYS A 3 2.56 -23.12 -8.32
C LYS A 3 1.27 -22.29 -8.30
N ALA A 4 1.15 -21.38 -7.34
CA ALA A 4 0.15 -20.31 -7.41
C ALA A 4 0.65 -19.16 -8.30
N LEU A 5 -0.28 -18.44 -8.93
CA LEU A 5 -0.02 -17.16 -9.57
C LEU A 5 -0.53 -16.05 -8.65
N MET A 6 0.27 -15.02 -8.40
CA MET A 6 -0.10 -13.89 -7.56
C MET A 6 -0.25 -12.59 -8.36
N TRP A 7 -1.32 -11.85 -8.11
CA TRP A 7 -1.44 -10.48 -8.58
C TRP A 7 -0.48 -9.57 -7.82
N SER A 8 0.67 -9.26 -8.42
CA SER A 8 1.74 -8.49 -7.80
C SER A 8 2.70 -7.94 -8.86
N VAL A 9 3.21 -6.73 -8.62
CA VAL A 9 4.36 -6.19 -9.38
C VAL A 9 5.70 -6.55 -8.74
N ILE A 10 5.69 -7.07 -7.52
CA ILE A 10 6.88 -7.40 -6.74
C ILE A 10 7.40 -8.75 -7.21
N PRO A 11 8.66 -8.84 -7.68
CA PRO A 11 9.32 -10.11 -7.91
C PRO A 11 9.51 -10.79 -6.56
N LEU A 12 8.76 -11.86 -6.33
CA LEU A 12 8.81 -12.60 -5.06
C LEU A 12 10.05 -13.48 -4.93
N ASP A 13 10.81 -13.62 -6.01
CA ASP A 13 12.02 -14.40 -6.07
C ASP A 13 13.28 -13.57 -5.81
N ASN A 14 13.22 -12.28 -5.44
CA ASN A 14 14.39 -11.42 -5.17
C ASN A 14 15.51 -11.38 -6.26
N ARG A 15 15.27 -11.90 -7.47
CA ARG A 15 16.25 -11.90 -8.57
C ARG A 15 16.39 -10.55 -9.27
N CYS A 16 15.48 -9.63 -8.98
CA CYS A 16 15.47 -8.28 -9.55
C CYS A 16 16.43 -7.37 -8.80
N SER A 17 17.29 -6.65 -9.52
CA SER A 17 18.20 -5.70 -8.86
C SER A 17 17.42 -4.57 -8.19
N ARG A 18 17.98 -3.99 -7.12
CA ARG A 18 17.42 -2.79 -6.47
C ARG A 18 17.10 -1.66 -7.47
N ASP A 19 17.97 -1.46 -8.45
CA ASP A 19 17.81 -0.38 -9.42
C ASP A 19 16.66 -0.69 -10.39
N ASP A 20 16.53 -1.94 -10.85
CA ASP A 20 15.39 -2.38 -11.68
C ASP A 20 14.07 -2.25 -10.92
N MET A 21 14.03 -2.66 -9.64
CA MET A 21 12.85 -2.52 -8.80
C MET A 21 12.38 -1.07 -8.71
N LEU A 22 13.32 -0.13 -8.59
CA LEU A 22 13.02 1.30 -8.49
C LEU A 22 12.76 1.95 -9.86
N ILE A 23 13.41 1.52 -10.94
CA ILE A 23 13.20 2.07 -12.30
C ILE A 23 11.83 1.64 -12.81
N GLU A 24 11.52 0.35 -12.72
CA GLU A 24 10.31 -0.24 -13.29
C GLU A 24 9.09 -0.21 -12.36
N ASN A 25 9.25 0.35 -11.16
CA ASN A 25 8.20 0.40 -10.15
C ASN A 25 7.68 -0.99 -9.74
N ARG A 26 8.60 -1.90 -9.45
CA ARG A 26 8.30 -3.26 -8.97
C ARG A 26 7.84 -3.31 -7.51
N ILE A 27 7.52 -2.18 -6.89
CA ILE A 27 6.93 -2.10 -5.55
C ILE A 27 5.51 -1.53 -5.56
N GLY A 28 4.94 -1.23 -6.73
CA GLY A 28 3.57 -0.72 -6.82
C GLY A 28 3.43 0.68 -6.21
N SER A 29 4.48 1.49 -6.37
CA SER A 29 4.66 2.85 -5.86
C SER A 29 4.83 2.98 -4.34
N ASN A 30 4.70 1.89 -3.58
CA ASN A 30 4.80 1.91 -2.12
C ASN A 30 5.40 0.61 -1.57
N SER A 31 6.50 0.68 -0.82
CA SER A 31 7.19 -0.49 -0.27
C SER A 31 6.39 -1.24 0.79
N GLY A 32 5.35 -0.64 1.38
CA GLY A 32 4.43 -1.34 2.27
C GLY A 32 3.74 -2.54 1.61
N ASN A 33 3.67 -2.56 0.27
CA ASN A 33 3.18 -3.70 -0.50
C ASN A 33 4.03 -4.97 -0.30
N LEU A 34 5.34 -4.82 -0.04
CA LEU A 34 6.25 -5.93 0.20
C LEU A 34 5.74 -6.84 1.32
N LEU A 35 5.27 -6.27 2.43
CA LEU A 35 4.91 -7.06 3.61
C LEU A 35 3.76 -8.03 3.37
N PHE A 36 2.65 -7.57 2.76
CA PHE A 36 1.50 -8.45 2.55
C PHE A 36 1.67 -9.37 1.34
N HIS A 37 2.43 -8.97 0.32
CA HIS A 37 2.76 -9.87 -0.79
C HIS A 37 3.74 -10.96 -0.34
N THR A 38 4.79 -10.62 0.43
CA THR A 38 5.71 -11.61 0.99
C THR A 38 5.01 -12.52 1.99
N SER A 39 4.11 -12.02 2.84
CA SER A 39 3.32 -12.87 3.74
C SER A 39 2.52 -13.92 2.97
N MET A 40 1.82 -13.51 1.91
CA MET A 40 1.09 -14.46 1.06
C MET A 40 2.01 -15.41 0.31
N ALA A 41 3.18 -14.95 -0.15
CA ALA A 41 4.17 -15.82 -0.77
C ALA A 41 4.68 -16.89 0.19
N ARG A 42 4.95 -16.53 1.46
CA ARG A 42 5.33 -17.46 2.53
C ARG A 42 4.26 -18.51 2.76
N ALA A 43 3.00 -18.08 2.88
CA ALA A 43 1.87 -18.99 3.07
C ALA A 43 1.68 -19.99 1.91
N LEU A 44 1.89 -19.55 0.67
CA LEU A 44 1.56 -20.32 -0.55
C LEU A 44 2.70 -21.22 -1.06
N THR A 45 3.91 -21.05 -0.54
CA THR A 45 5.10 -21.80 -0.94
C THR A 45 5.19 -23.10 -0.16
N LEU A 46 4.63 -24.17 -0.73
CA LEU A 46 4.53 -25.49 -0.08
C LEU A 46 5.88 -26.23 -0.04
N ASP A 47 6.75 -25.94 -1.00
CA ASP A 47 8.12 -26.44 -1.10
C ASP A 47 9.00 -25.37 -1.74
N GLU A 48 10.33 -25.50 -1.66
CA GLU A 48 11.28 -24.47 -2.14
C GLU A 48 11.21 -24.18 -3.65
N SER A 49 10.70 -25.13 -4.44
CA SER A 49 10.48 -24.92 -5.87
C SER A 49 9.18 -24.14 -6.12
N GLY A 50 8.26 -24.14 -5.15
CA GLY A 50 6.88 -23.66 -5.25
C GLY A 50 6.65 -22.16 -5.06
N VAL A 51 7.71 -21.32 -5.04
CA VAL A 51 7.56 -19.86 -4.92
C VAL A 51 6.59 -19.34 -5.97
N PRO A 52 5.52 -18.60 -5.59
CA PRO A 52 4.52 -18.11 -6.53
C PRO A 52 5.11 -17.20 -7.60
N ASP A 53 4.66 -17.39 -8.83
CA ASP A 53 4.95 -16.43 -9.90
C ASP A 53 4.01 -15.23 -9.78
N THR A 54 4.41 -14.09 -10.36
CA THR A 54 3.64 -12.84 -10.23
C THR A 54 3.22 -12.26 -11.57
N CYS A 55 2.02 -11.70 -11.64
CA CYS A 55 1.55 -10.95 -12.80
C CYS A 55 0.96 -9.59 -12.43
N PHE A 56 1.12 -8.63 -13.34
CA PHE A 56 0.48 -7.31 -13.23
C PHE A 56 0.36 -6.57 -14.57
N THR A 57 1.47 -6.42 -15.30
CA THR A 57 1.52 -5.64 -16.56
C THR A 57 1.22 -6.49 -17.80
N GLU A 58 1.53 -7.78 -17.77
CA GLU A 58 1.39 -8.71 -18.89
C GLU A 58 -0.07 -8.97 -19.28
N VAL A 59 -0.97 -8.97 -18.29
CA VAL A 59 -2.42 -9.22 -18.45
C VAL A 59 -3.08 -8.26 -19.46
N GLY A 60 -2.56 -7.04 -19.59
CA GLY A 60 -3.16 -6.02 -20.46
C GLY A 60 -2.77 -6.13 -21.94
N ARG A 61 -1.78 -6.96 -22.31
CA ARG A 61 -1.27 -7.04 -23.70
C ARG A 61 -2.07 -8.02 -24.56
N ASP A 62 -2.30 -9.20 -24.02
CA ASP A 62 -3.11 -10.26 -24.64
C ASP A 62 -3.73 -11.11 -23.51
N LEU A 63 -4.97 -10.76 -23.15
CA LEU A 63 -5.65 -11.36 -22.00
C LEU A 63 -6.00 -12.82 -22.25
N ALA A 64 -6.42 -13.17 -23.47
CA ALA A 64 -6.82 -14.53 -23.82
C ALA A 64 -5.62 -15.47 -23.75
N ALA A 65 -4.53 -15.13 -24.45
CA ALA A 65 -3.32 -15.95 -24.42
C ALA A 65 -2.70 -16.02 -23.02
N PHE A 66 -2.82 -14.96 -22.22
CA PHE A 66 -2.40 -14.98 -20.82
C PHE A 66 -3.26 -15.95 -19.99
N ALA A 67 -4.58 -15.90 -20.13
CA ALA A 67 -5.50 -16.78 -19.42
C ALA A 67 -5.24 -18.26 -19.75
N ASP A 68 -5.05 -18.60 -21.03
CA ASP A 68 -4.73 -19.97 -21.46
C ASP A 68 -3.46 -20.50 -20.80
N ARG A 69 -2.38 -19.71 -20.82
CA ARG A 69 -1.13 -20.08 -20.14
C ARG A 69 -1.34 -20.24 -18.64
N ALA A 70 -2.09 -19.32 -18.02
CA ALA A 70 -2.32 -19.35 -16.59
C ALA A 70 -3.11 -20.60 -16.16
N ASN A 71 -4.17 -20.94 -16.90
CA ASN A 71 -4.99 -22.13 -16.69
C ASN A 71 -4.17 -23.43 -16.85
N ALA A 72 -3.24 -23.46 -17.80
CA ALA A 72 -2.34 -24.59 -17.99
C ALA A 72 -1.30 -24.74 -16.87
N THR A 73 -0.80 -23.63 -16.32
CA THR A 73 0.42 -23.61 -15.49
C THR A 73 0.16 -23.62 -13.98
N TYR A 74 -0.87 -22.89 -13.53
CA TYR A 74 -1.05 -22.59 -12.12
C TYR A 74 -2.20 -23.38 -11.49
N ARG A 75 -2.14 -23.56 -10.16
CA ARG A 75 -3.22 -24.19 -9.40
C ARG A 75 -4.31 -23.21 -8.95
N ALA A 76 -3.96 -21.93 -8.82
CA ALA A 76 -4.85 -20.88 -8.36
C ALA A 76 -4.27 -19.51 -8.74
N PHE A 77 -5.15 -18.54 -8.91
CA PHE A 77 -4.81 -17.12 -9.01
C PHE A 77 -5.18 -16.41 -7.72
N VAL A 78 -4.18 -15.88 -7.02
CA VAL A 78 -4.33 -15.25 -5.71
C VAL A 78 -4.13 -13.75 -5.84
N MET A 79 -5.04 -12.98 -5.24
CA MET A 79 -5.08 -11.53 -5.33
C MET A 79 -5.02 -10.91 -3.92
N PRO A 80 -3.82 -10.72 -3.35
CA PRO A 80 -3.66 -9.92 -2.15
C PRO A 80 -3.86 -8.46 -2.55
N LEU A 81 -5.05 -7.93 -2.32
CA LEU A 81 -5.39 -6.57 -2.69
C LEU A 81 -5.22 -5.65 -1.49
N ALA A 82 -4.73 -4.45 -1.75
CA ALA A 82 -4.70 -3.38 -0.75
C ALA A 82 -6.08 -2.70 -0.73
N ASN A 83 -6.08 -1.38 -0.78
CA ASN A 83 -7.24 -0.54 -0.95
C ASN A 83 -7.68 -0.46 -2.43
N ALA A 84 -8.12 -1.59 -3.01
CA ALA A 84 -8.46 -1.69 -4.43
C ALA A 84 -9.83 -1.10 -4.78
N PHE A 85 -10.77 -1.00 -3.83
CA PHE A 85 -12.06 -0.33 -4.07
C PHE A 85 -11.88 1.17 -3.90
N ARG A 86 -11.47 1.82 -5.00
CA ARG A 86 -11.23 3.26 -5.08
C ARG A 86 -11.28 3.74 -6.52
N ALA A 87 -11.75 4.97 -6.75
CA ALA A 87 -11.93 5.56 -8.08
C ALA A 87 -10.69 5.41 -9.00
N ASN A 88 -9.49 5.75 -8.51
CA ASN A 88 -8.26 5.69 -9.31
C ASN A 88 -7.78 4.27 -9.65
N TYR A 89 -8.35 3.22 -9.05
CA TYR A 89 -8.00 1.83 -9.34
C TYR A 89 -9.03 1.12 -10.21
N ILE A 90 -10.20 1.71 -10.46
CA ILE A 90 -11.29 1.09 -11.22
C ILE A 90 -10.90 0.60 -12.61
N PRO A 91 -10.11 1.35 -13.42
CA PRO A 91 -9.66 0.82 -14.70
C PRO A 91 -8.89 -0.50 -14.54
N ARG A 92 -8.14 -0.65 -13.44
CA ARG A 92 -7.41 -1.87 -13.14
C ARG A 92 -8.32 -2.97 -12.59
N LEU A 93 -9.30 -2.61 -11.75
CA LEU A 93 -10.32 -3.53 -11.25
C LEU A 93 -11.08 -4.18 -12.41
N ARG A 94 -11.48 -3.40 -13.42
CA ARG A 94 -12.11 -3.91 -14.66
C ARG A 94 -11.21 -4.90 -15.41
N THR A 95 -9.91 -4.65 -15.50
CA THR A 95 -8.96 -5.62 -16.11
C THR A 95 -8.90 -6.90 -15.30
N LEU A 96 -8.85 -6.81 -13.97
CA LEU A 96 -8.88 -7.97 -13.08
C LEU A 96 -10.18 -8.76 -13.24
N THR A 97 -11.34 -8.10 -13.27
CA THR A 97 -12.65 -8.76 -13.50
C THR A 97 -12.65 -9.56 -14.81
N LYS A 98 -12.15 -8.96 -15.90
CA LYS A 98 -12.05 -9.66 -17.19
C LYS A 98 -11.12 -10.88 -17.13
N LEU A 99 -9.99 -10.76 -16.44
CA LEU A 99 -9.06 -11.87 -16.26
C LEU A 99 -9.72 -13.00 -15.44
N VAL A 100 -10.31 -12.68 -14.28
CA VAL A 100 -10.97 -13.66 -13.42
C VAL A 100 -12.05 -14.45 -14.18
N ARG A 101 -12.85 -13.77 -15.00
CA ARG A 101 -13.87 -14.43 -15.85
C ARG A 101 -13.27 -15.36 -16.90
N ALA A 102 -12.07 -15.05 -17.41
CA ALA A 102 -11.38 -15.86 -18.42
C ALA A 102 -10.60 -17.06 -17.84
N LEU A 103 -10.33 -17.05 -16.53
CA LEU A 103 -9.62 -18.14 -15.86
C LEU A 103 -10.56 -19.30 -15.51
N SER A 104 -10.09 -20.54 -15.70
CA SER A 104 -10.76 -21.77 -15.25
C SER A 104 -10.27 -22.25 -13.88
N ILE A 105 -9.14 -21.72 -13.41
CA ILE A 105 -8.58 -21.99 -12.08
C ILE A 105 -9.28 -21.16 -10.98
N PRO A 106 -9.23 -21.59 -9.71
CA PRO A 106 -9.70 -20.79 -8.58
C PRO A 106 -9.07 -19.40 -8.55
N CYS A 107 -9.88 -18.38 -8.24
CA CYS A 107 -9.45 -16.99 -8.16
C CYS A 107 -9.81 -16.42 -6.79
N ILE A 108 -8.83 -16.24 -5.90
CA ILE A 108 -9.07 -15.92 -4.48
C ILE A 108 -8.51 -14.54 -4.14
N VAL A 109 -9.35 -13.67 -3.55
CA VAL A 109 -8.90 -12.38 -3.01
C VAL A 109 -8.56 -12.52 -1.54
N THR A 110 -7.29 -12.37 -1.21
CA THR A 110 -6.75 -12.56 0.15
C THR A 110 -6.59 -11.21 0.85
N GLY A 111 -7.73 -10.53 1.02
CA GLY A 111 -7.79 -9.20 1.61
C GLY A 111 -8.00 -8.15 0.53
N VAL A 112 -9.02 -7.32 0.70
CA VAL A 112 -9.26 -6.09 -0.06
C VAL A 112 -9.84 -5.04 0.89
N GLY A 113 -9.55 -3.77 0.62
CA GLY A 113 -10.06 -2.63 1.38
C GLY A 113 -10.72 -1.58 0.50
N ILE A 114 -11.69 -0.86 1.05
CA ILE A 114 -12.23 0.36 0.46
C ILE A 114 -11.40 1.58 0.81
N GLN A 115 -11.20 2.47 -0.16
CA GLN A 115 -10.78 3.85 0.10
C GLN A 115 -11.92 4.78 -0.29
N ALA A 116 -12.64 5.23 0.73
CA ALA A 116 -13.73 6.18 0.60
C ALA A 116 -13.53 7.34 1.58
N ASP A 117 -14.04 8.51 1.23
CA ASP A 117 -14.30 9.56 2.21
C ASP A 117 -15.55 9.20 3.02
N GLU A 118 -15.56 9.50 4.32
CA GLU A 118 -16.73 9.33 5.20
C GLU A 118 -17.93 10.13 4.69
N ALA A 119 -17.68 11.31 4.11
CA ALA A 119 -18.72 12.13 3.52
C ALA A 119 -19.31 11.52 2.24
N GLU A 120 -18.50 10.81 1.45
CA GLU A 120 -18.97 10.10 0.24
C GLU A 120 -19.78 8.86 0.61
N ALA A 121 -19.38 8.12 1.65
CA ALA A 121 -20.13 6.98 2.15
C ALA A 121 -21.54 7.35 2.64
N ALA A 122 -21.71 8.55 3.18
CA ALA A 122 -23.00 9.07 3.65
C ALA A 122 -23.96 9.48 2.51
N ALA A 123 -23.48 9.61 1.26
CA ALA A 123 -24.17 10.33 0.19
C ALA A 123 -24.92 9.48 -0.87
N ARG A 124 -25.23 8.20 -0.59
CA ARG A 124 -26.02 7.27 -1.46
C ARG A 124 -25.24 6.38 -2.45
N GLY A 125 -24.03 5.97 -2.12
CA GLY A 125 -23.23 5.00 -2.92
C GLY A 125 -22.08 5.66 -3.69
N PHE A 126 -21.17 4.84 -4.24
CA PHE A 126 -20.00 5.33 -4.97
C PHE A 126 -20.18 5.19 -6.48
N SER A 127 -19.54 6.08 -7.24
CA SER A 127 -19.51 6.03 -8.72
C SER A 127 -18.93 4.72 -9.29
N PHE A 128 -18.31 3.91 -8.44
CA PHE A 128 -17.65 2.66 -8.79
C PHE A 128 -18.35 1.40 -8.24
N ASP A 129 -19.54 1.52 -7.65
CA ASP A 129 -20.25 0.38 -7.05
C ASP A 129 -20.52 -0.74 -8.07
N ALA A 130 -20.94 -0.40 -9.28
CA ALA A 130 -21.17 -1.38 -10.35
C ALA A 130 -19.89 -2.14 -10.74
N ASP A 131 -18.73 -1.49 -10.69
CA ASP A 131 -17.44 -2.12 -10.98
C ASP A 131 -16.98 -3.04 -9.85
N VAL A 132 -17.24 -2.64 -8.59
CA VAL A 132 -16.99 -3.49 -7.42
C VAL A 132 -17.88 -4.71 -7.45
N HIS A 133 -19.18 -4.54 -7.69
CA HIS A 133 -20.13 -5.64 -7.86
C HIS A 133 -19.67 -6.65 -8.91
N ALA A 134 -19.39 -6.17 -10.13
CA ALA A 134 -18.96 -7.04 -11.22
C ALA A 134 -17.67 -7.80 -10.90
N PHE A 135 -16.76 -7.20 -10.13
CA PHE A 135 -15.54 -7.84 -9.66
C PHE A 135 -15.82 -8.88 -8.58
N VAL A 136 -16.60 -8.53 -7.55
CA VAL A 136 -16.91 -9.45 -6.44
C VAL A 136 -17.67 -10.67 -6.96
N ASP A 137 -18.68 -10.50 -7.81
CA ASP A 137 -19.42 -11.61 -8.41
C ASP A 137 -18.50 -12.54 -9.19
N ALA A 138 -17.62 -11.97 -10.03
CA ALA A 138 -16.66 -12.76 -10.80
C ALA A 138 -15.71 -13.58 -9.91
N VAL A 139 -15.34 -13.04 -8.74
CA VAL A 139 -14.50 -13.75 -7.76
C VAL A 139 -15.28 -14.84 -7.06
N LEU A 140 -16.54 -14.60 -6.67
CA LEU A 140 -17.40 -15.59 -6.01
C LEU A 140 -17.79 -16.75 -6.94
N ASP A 141 -17.80 -16.54 -8.26
CA ASP A 141 -17.92 -17.62 -9.24
C ASP A 141 -16.70 -18.57 -9.24
N LYS A 142 -15.59 -18.18 -8.59
CA LYS A 142 -14.27 -18.86 -8.63
C LYS A 142 -13.69 -19.14 -7.24
N SER A 143 -14.42 -18.83 -6.16
CA SER A 143 -13.96 -18.94 -4.78
C SER A 143 -15.16 -19.12 -3.85
N ALA A 144 -14.95 -19.71 -2.67
CA ALA A 144 -16.01 -19.89 -1.70
C ALA A 144 -16.41 -18.55 -1.05
N MET A 145 -15.44 -17.67 -0.80
CA MET A 145 -15.67 -16.35 -0.23
C MET A 145 -14.50 -15.38 -0.46
N LEU A 146 -14.80 -14.09 -0.36
CA LEU A 146 -13.84 -12.99 -0.42
C LEU A 146 -13.23 -12.67 0.95
N GLY A 147 -11.91 -12.47 1.04
CA GLY A 147 -11.28 -11.95 2.25
C GLY A 147 -11.25 -10.41 2.24
N VAL A 148 -11.72 -9.75 3.31
CA VAL A 148 -11.64 -8.28 3.46
C VAL A 148 -10.73 -7.85 4.61
N ARG A 149 -10.18 -6.64 4.52
CA ARG A 149 -9.15 -6.13 5.46
C ARG A 149 -9.68 -5.55 6.77
N GLY A 150 -10.98 -5.30 6.89
CA GLY A 150 -11.57 -4.71 8.07
C GLY A 150 -13.08 -4.50 7.96
N HIS A 151 -13.68 -4.10 9.08
CA HIS A 151 -15.14 -3.95 9.18
C HIS A 151 -15.72 -2.79 8.37
N VAL A 152 -14.92 -1.77 8.04
CA VAL A 152 -15.36 -0.68 7.14
C VAL A 152 -15.66 -1.26 5.75
N THR A 153 -14.72 -2.05 5.22
CA THR A 153 -14.91 -2.72 3.93
C THR A 153 -16.04 -3.76 3.98
N ALA A 154 -16.19 -4.49 5.09
CA ALA A 154 -17.33 -5.38 5.30
C ALA A 154 -18.67 -4.63 5.25
N GLY A 155 -18.77 -3.50 5.93
CA GLY A 155 -19.97 -2.66 5.92
C GLY A 155 -20.33 -2.18 4.52
N TYR A 156 -19.32 -1.81 3.71
CA TYR A 156 -19.53 -1.47 2.31
C TYR A 156 -20.09 -2.65 1.50
N LEU A 157 -19.52 -3.86 1.64
CA LEU A 157 -20.05 -5.03 0.93
C LEU A 157 -21.47 -5.40 1.37
N LYS A 158 -21.81 -5.23 2.66
CA LYS A 158 -23.19 -5.40 3.16
C LYS A 158 -24.14 -4.39 2.53
N HIS A 159 -23.72 -3.15 2.37
CA HIS A 159 -24.51 -2.12 1.69
C HIS A 159 -24.78 -2.48 0.22
N LEU A 160 -23.82 -3.12 -0.44
CA LEU A 160 -23.98 -3.69 -1.77
C LEU A 160 -24.81 -4.99 -1.78
N GLY A 161 -25.29 -5.50 -0.64
CA GLY A 161 -26.14 -6.69 -0.56
C GLY A 161 -25.38 -8.02 -0.45
N TYR A 162 -24.07 -8.00 -0.23
CA TYR A 162 -23.31 -9.22 0.11
C TYR A 162 -23.47 -9.58 1.59
N VAL A 163 -23.40 -10.87 1.91
CA VAL A 163 -23.63 -11.40 3.26
C VAL A 163 -22.30 -11.89 3.84
N GLU A 164 -21.99 -11.46 5.06
CA GLU A 164 -20.80 -11.93 5.80
C GLU A 164 -20.93 -13.42 6.11
N ASP A 165 -19.80 -14.13 6.13
CA ASP A 165 -19.66 -15.59 6.31
C ASP A 165 -20.31 -16.45 5.21
N ARG A 166 -20.94 -15.82 4.21
CA ARG A 166 -21.41 -16.48 2.97
C ARG A 166 -20.66 -16.01 1.74
N HIS A 167 -20.56 -14.69 1.55
CA HIS A 167 -19.90 -14.09 0.39
C HIS A 167 -18.52 -13.54 0.75
N PHE A 168 -18.32 -13.09 1.98
CA PHE A 168 -17.03 -12.57 2.42
C PHE A 168 -16.81 -12.81 3.91
N THR A 169 -15.56 -12.74 4.36
CA THR A 169 -15.22 -12.70 5.79
C THR A 169 -14.08 -11.71 6.06
N VAL A 170 -14.05 -11.14 7.26
CA VAL A 170 -13.01 -10.20 7.67
C VAL A 170 -11.79 -10.98 8.12
N ILE A 171 -10.69 -10.83 7.38
CA ILE A 171 -9.41 -11.51 7.67
C ILE A 171 -8.28 -10.55 8.04
N GLY A 172 -8.50 -9.23 7.99
CA GLY A 172 -7.44 -8.26 8.24
C GLY A 172 -6.42 -8.14 7.10
N CYS A 173 -5.33 -7.41 7.34
CA CYS A 173 -4.21 -7.35 6.40
C CYS A 173 -3.32 -8.59 6.52
N PRO A 174 -3.03 -9.33 5.41
CA PRO A 174 -2.18 -10.52 5.45
C PRO A 174 -0.77 -10.31 5.98
N SER A 175 -0.25 -9.07 5.94
CA SER A 175 1.10 -8.77 6.46
C SER A 175 1.30 -9.21 7.91
N MET A 176 0.24 -9.21 8.73
CA MET A 176 0.31 -9.63 10.13
C MET A 176 0.52 -11.14 10.31
N TYR A 177 0.19 -11.95 9.30
CA TYR A 177 0.31 -13.42 9.37
C TYR A 177 1.64 -13.94 8.84
N SER A 178 2.63 -13.05 8.66
CA SER A 178 3.91 -13.40 8.08
C SER A 178 4.56 -14.57 8.83
N PHE A 179 4.49 -14.60 10.16
CA PHE A 179 5.10 -15.63 11.01
C PHE A 179 4.09 -16.66 11.55
N GLY A 180 2.93 -16.81 10.89
CA GLY A 180 1.95 -17.82 11.27
C GLY A 180 1.17 -17.45 12.54
N PRO A 181 0.86 -18.42 13.42
CA PRO A 181 0.04 -18.20 14.62
C PRO A 181 0.75 -17.44 15.74
N SER A 182 2.07 -17.21 15.61
CA SER A 182 2.89 -16.60 16.65
C SER A 182 3.56 -15.34 16.11
N LEU A 183 3.43 -14.24 16.84
CA LEU A 183 4.24 -13.04 16.67
C LEU A 183 5.21 -12.92 17.85
N PRO A 184 6.34 -12.20 17.68
CA PRO A 184 7.09 -11.74 18.84
C PRO A 184 6.16 -10.96 19.77
N THR A 185 6.23 -11.24 21.07
CA THR A 185 5.50 -10.44 22.07
C THR A 185 5.99 -9.01 22.02
N VAL A 186 5.06 -8.06 21.91
CA VAL A 186 5.35 -6.64 21.87
C VAL A 186 4.90 -5.99 23.17
N ASP A 187 5.78 -5.19 23.75
CA ASP A 187 5.48 -4.33 24.89
C ASP A 187 6.12 -2.95 24.64
N MET A 188 5.50 -1.88 25.18
CA MET A 188 6.06 -0.53 25.02
C MET A 188 7.36 -0.37 25.80
N GLY A 189 7.47 -0.99 26.99
CA GLY A 189 8.58 -0.77 27.91
C GLY A 189 8.77 0.71 28.29
N GLU A 190 9.97 1.04 28.78
CA GLU A 190 10.36 2.41 29.12
C GLU A 190 10.90 3.15 27.88
N LEU A 191 10.27 4.28 27.53
CA LEU A 191 10.74 5.15 26.44
C LEU A 191 11.69 6.24 26.94
N ARG A 192 12.98 5.99 26.80
CA ARG A 192 14.03 6.95 27.15
C ARG A 192 14.24 7.99 26.06
N ALA A 193 14.67 9.19 26.44
CA ALA A 193 14.91 10.28 25.48
C ALA A 193 16.04 9.99 24.47
N ASP A 194 17.03 9.18 24.85
CA ASP A 194 18.15 8.76 24.00
C ASP A 194 17.84 7.54 23.13
N ALA A 195 16.63 6.99 23.23
CA ALA A 195 16.22 5.81 22.49
C ALA A 195 16.28 6.00 20.98
N GLU A 196 16.72 4.95 20.27
CA GLU A 196 16.71 4.90 18.81
C GLU A 196 15.29 4.55 18.34
N ILE A 197 14.63 5.48 17.67
CA ILE A 197 13.27 5.28 17.15
C ILE A 197 13.23 5.40 15.64
N CYS A 198 12.17 4.86 15.03
CA CYS A 198 11.88 5.08 13.63
C CYS A 198 10.50 5.71 13.44
N TYR A 199 10.36 6.49 12.37
CA TYR A 199 9.07 7.08 12.03
C TYR A 199 8.85 7.12 10.53
N ASN A 200 7.58 7.20 10.16
CA ASN A 200 7.15 7.25 8.77
C ASN A 200 6.03 8.29 8.60
N GLY A 201 5.82 8.76 7.37
CA GLY A 201 4.75 9.72 7.13
C GLY A 201 4.57 10.05 5.66
N LYS A 202 3.75 11.06 5.40
CA LYS A 202 3.58 11.64 4.07
C LYS A 202 3.65 13.16 4.12
N ALA A 203 4.17 13.76 3.05
CA ALA A 203 4.25 15.21 2.92
C ALA A 203 2.86 15.87 2.95
N ASP A 204 1.82 15.18 2.47
CA ASP A 204 0.43 15.64 2.39
C ASP A 204 -0.42 15.31 3.63
N SER A 205 0.20 14.88 4.72
CA SER A 205 -0.54 14.59 5.97
C SER A 205 -1.20 15.85 6.53
N ALA A 206 -2.38 15.70 7.14
CA ALA A 206 -3.12 16.77 7.82
C ALA A 206 -2.28 17.48 8.91
N GLN A 207 -2.62 18.73 9.24
CA GLN A 207 -1.85 19.56 10.17
C GLN A 207 -1.62 18.89 11.53
N GLU A 208 -2.62 18.14 12.00
CA GLU A 208 -2.60 17.45 13.28
C GLU A 208 -1.54 16.34 13.31
N ILE A 209 -1.44 15.55 12.24
CA ILE A 209 -0.36 14.55 12.08
C ILE A 209 1.00 15.23 12.01
N ARG A 210 1.10 16.37 11.31
CA ARG A 210 2.36 17.14 11.21
C ARG A 210 2.80 17.65 12.58
N ALA A 211 1.87 18.23 13.34
CA ALA A 211 2.12 18.79 14.66
C ALA A 211 2.52 17.69 15.66
N PHE A 212 1.77 16.59 15.70
CA PHE A 212 2.09 15.42 16.54
C PHE A 212 3.48 14.87 16.22
N THR A 213 3.76 14.64 14.93
CA THR A 213 5.07 14.11 14.49
C THR A 213 6.20 15.06 14.87
N HIS A 214 6.02 16.37 14.66
CA HIS A 214 7.03 17.36 15.05
C HIS A 214 7.28 17.36 16.57
N GLY A 215 6.22 17.27 17.39
CA GLY A 215 6.32 17.15 18.84
C GLY A 215 7.11 15.92 19.27
N ALA A 216 6.79 14.75 18.71
CA ALA A 216 7.50 13.51 18.99
C ALA A 216 9.00 13.59 18.63
N LEU A 217 9.33 14.09 17.43
CA LEU A 217 10.72 14.18 16.96
C LEU A 217 11.58 15.19 17.74
N ARG A 218 10.98 16.13 18.46
CA ARG A 218 11.72 17.01 19.40
C ARG A 218 12.15 16.28 20.67
N ARG A 219 11.45 15.21 21.06
CA ARG A 219 11.74 14.44 22.26
C ARG A 219 12.77 13.33 22.04
N PHE A 220 12.81 12.80 20.83
CA PHE A 220 13.74 11.76 20.42
C PHE A 220 14.74 12.31 19.38
N PRO A 221 15.91 12.83 19.78
CA PRO A 221 16.94 13.25 18.83
C PRO A 221 17.45 12.10 17.95
N ASN A 222 17.44 10.88 18.47
CA ASN A 222 17.85 9.66 17.77
C ASN A 222 16.69 9.03 17.01
N HIS A 223 16.30 9.65 15.88
CA HIS A 223 15.27 9.09 15.00
C HIS A 223 15.73 8.84 13.56
N THR A 224 15.16 7.80 12.95
CA THR A 224 15.36 7.44 11.54
C THR A 224 14.05 7.51 10.76
N TYR A 225 14.02 8.24 9.64
CA TYR A 225 12.87 8.27 8.72
C TYR A 225 12.85 7.05 7.82
N ILE A 226 11.72 6.35 7.77
CA ILE A 226 11.50 5.19 6.89
C ILE A 226 10.69 5.62 5.67
N ALA A 227 11.39 5.81 4.56
CA ALA A 227 10.83 6.11 3.25
C ALA A 227 10.07 4.89 2.70
N GLN A 228 8.86 5.13 2.20
CA GLN A 228 8.01 4.06 1.68
C GLN A 228 7.52 4.31 0.25
N ASN A 229 7.42 5.57 -0.19
CA ASN A 229 6.97 5.85 -1.54
C ASN A 229 8.11 5.76 -2.54
N LEU A 230 7.82 5.33 -3.76
CA LEU A 230 8.81 5.15 -4.82
C LEU A 230 9.69 6.38 -5.06
N ASP A 231 9.09 7.57 -5.01
CA ASP A 231 9.81 8.82 -5.27
C ASP A 231 10.76 9.18 -4.13
N GLU A 232 10.41 8.85 -2.88
CA GLU A 232 11.29 8.99 -1.73
C GLU A 232 12.47 8.02 -1.85
N LEU A 233 12.23 6.77 -2.24
CA LEU A 233 13.29 5.77 -2.45
C LEU A 233 14.22 6.18 -3.60
N ARG A 234 13.68 6.75 -4.68
CA ARG A 234 14.48 7.33 -5.78
C ARG A 234 15.27 8.56 -5.33
N MET A 235 14.70 9.38 -4.43
CA MET A 235 15.40 10.50 -3.81
C MET A 235 16.59 10.02 -2.97
N LEU A 236 16.39 8.99 -2.14
CA LEU A 236 17.48 8.39 -1.37
C LEU A 236 18.53 7.77 -2.29
N ARG A 237 18.11 6.90 -3.22
CA ARG A 237 19.02 6.15 -4.10
C ARG A 237 19.81 7.03 -5.05
N ALA A 238 19.14 7.95 -5.74
CA ALA A 238 19.70 8.68 -6.88
C ALA A 238 19.74 10.21 -6.68
N GLY A 239 19.27 10.73 -5.54
CA GLY A 239 19.26 12.17 -5.26
C GLY A 239 18.21 12.95 -6.04
N VAL A 240 17.26 12.27 -6.70
CA VAL A 240 16.18 12.89 -7.48
C VAL A 240 15.19 13.56 -6.52
N PRO A 241 14.99 14.88 -6.57
CA PRO A 241 14.09 15.54 -5.63
C PRO A 241 12.64 15.09 -5.80
N VAL A 242 11.90 15.03 -4.69
CA VAL A 242 10.46 14.77 -4.68
C VAL A 242 9.73 16.09 -4.89
N PHE A 243 8.92 16.18 -5.95
CA PHE A 243 8.12 17.37 -6.27
C PHE A 243 6.62 17.04 -6.21
N PRO A 244 5.98 17.09 -5.03
CA PRO A 244 4.53 16.92 -4.95
C PRO A 244 3.86 18.11 -5.61
N ALA A 245 2.83 17.83 -6.40
CA ALA A 245 2.14 18.84 -7.20
C ALA A 245 1.38 19.89 -6.35
N SER A 246 1.18 19.62 -5.06
CA SER A 246 0.25 20.33 -4.18
C SER A 246 0.87 20.96 -2.93
N ILE A 247 2.19 20.81 -2.68
CA ILE A 247 2.77 21.19 -1.37
C ILE A 247 4.02 22.05 -1.54
N ARG A 248 3.89 23.33 -1.17
CA ARG A 248 4.99 24.24 -0.90
C ARG A 248 4.61 25.16 0.27
N PRO A 249 5.43 25.27 1.33
CA PRO A 249 6.68 24.54 1.58
C PRO A 249 6.44 23.09 2.08
N ALA A 250 7.40 22.22 1.79
CA ALA A 250 7.46 20.85 2.30
C ALA A 250 7.54 20.81 3.84
N PRO A 251 6.85 19.89 4.54
CA PRO A 251 7.01 19.75 5.98
C PRO A 251 8.44 19.33 6.33
N GLU A 252 9.03 19.98 7.35
CA GLU A 252 10.41 19.72 7.78
C GLU A 252 10.66 18.25 8.15
N TYR A 253 9.65 17.54 8.66
CA TYR A 253 9.82 16.14 9.07
C TYR A 253 9.82 15.14 7.90
N ILE A 254 9.54 15.54 6.66
CA ILE A 254 9.57 14.64 5.50
C ILE A 254 10.77 14.93 4.60
N PRO A 255 11.73 14.00 4.46
CA PRO A 255 12.81 14.11 3.50
C PRO A 255 12.33 14.17 2.05
N MET A 256 12.54 15.31 1.39
CA MET A 256 12.12 15.50 -0.02
C MET A 256 13.27 15.80 -0.99
N THR A 257 14.45 16.13 -0.47
CA THR A 257 15.63 16.41 -1.28
C THR A 257 16.87 15.82 -0.63
N ARG A 258 17.93 15.62 -1.42
CA ARG A 258 19.24 15.19 -0.93
C ARG A 258 19.89 16.14 0.09
N LEU A 259 19.44 17.40 0.14
CA LEU A 259 19.97 18.43 1.04
C LEU A 259 19.33 18.38 2.43
N HIS A 260 18.22 17.65 2.57
CA HIS A 260 17.50 17.53 3.82
C HIS A 260 18.39 16.97 4.94
N ARG A 261 18.28 17.52 6.16
CA ARG A 261 19.18 17.21 7.29
C ARG A 261 19.30 15.71 7.57
N ARG A 262 18.18 14.98 7.59
CA ARG A 262 18.14 13.53 7.82
C ARG A 262 18.78 12.72 6.70
N VAL A 263 18.69 13.20 5.45
CA VAL A 263 19.30 12.52 4.29
C VAL A 263 20.82 12.68 4.35
N ARG A 264 21.29 13.90 4.65
CA ARG A 264 22.72 14.18 4.85
C ARG A 264 23.32 13.38 6.02
N ALA A 265 22.56 13.22 7.09
CA ALA A 265 22.98 12.48 8.29
C ALA A 265 22.83 10.95 8.17
N GLY A 266 22.34 10.41 7.05
CA GLY A 266 22.13 8.96 6.92
C GLY A 266 20.92 8.42 7.69
N ARG A 267 20.10 9.31 8.26
CA ARG A 267 18.91 9.03 9.09
C ARG A 267 17.61 9.00 8.27
N ALA A 268 17.70 8.66 6.98
CA ALA A 268 16.58 8.44 6.10
C ALA A 268 16.89 7.23 5.21
N VAL A 269 16.13 6.16 5.38
CA VAL A 269 16.35 4.86 4.70
C VAL A 269 15.04 4.33 4.16
N GLY A 270 15.09 3.36 3.26
CA GLY A 270 13.92 2.57 2.87
C GLY A 270 14.31 1.17 2.43
N PHE A 271 13.32 0.34 2.11
CA PHE A 271 13.52 -1.08 1.90
C PHE A 271 12.77 -1.60 0.68
N LEU A 272 13.36 -2.61 0.04
CA LEU A 272 12.83 -3.28 -1.14
C LEU A 272 12.62 -4.79 -0.94
N ASP A 273 12.91 -5.27 0.27
CA ASP A 273 12.66 -6.63 0.71
C ASP A 273 12.04 -6.59 2.10
N ALA A 274 11.02 -7.42 2.34
CA ALA A 274 10.30 -7.47 3.60
C ALA A 274 11.18 -8.00 4.75
N GLY A 275 12.00 -9.03 4.49
CA GLY A 275 12.91 -9.61 5.47
C GLY A 275 13.97 -8.60 5.93
N THR A 276 14.64 -7.92 5.00
CA THR A 276 15.59 -6.84 5.29
C THR A 276 14.93 -5.71 6.07
N TRP A 277 13.69 -5.34 5.74
CA TRP A 277 12.97 -4.29 6.47
C TRP A 277 12.71 -4.71 7.91
N ILE A 278 12.08 -5.87 8.12
CA ILE A 278 11.77 -6.39 9.47
C ILE A 278 13.06 -6.54 10.29
N ALA A 279 14.11 -7.11 9.70
CA ALA A 279 15.41 -7.25 10.37
C ALA A 279 16.01 -5.90 10.79
N ALA A 280 15.91 -4.87 9.93
CA ALA A 280 16.42 -3.54 10.23
C ALA A 280 15.61 -2.78 11.29
N MET A 281 14.39 -3.21 11.60
CA MET A 281 13.60 -2.63 12.70
C MET A 281 14.01 -3.20 14.06
N ARG A 282 14.64 -4.40 14.12
CA ARG A 282 15.04 -5.02 15.38
C ARG A 282 15.96 -4.09 16.20
N GLY A 283 15.67 -3.95 17.49
CA GLY A 283 16.44 -3.10 18.41
C GLY A 283 16.05 -1.62 18.40
N MET A 284 15.09 -1.20 17.57
CA MET A 284 14.44 0.11 17.73
C MET A 284 13.55 0.08 18.97
N ALA A 285 13.45 1.20 19.68
CA ALA A 285 12.60 1.31 20.86
C ALA A 285 11.13 1.60 20.52
N LEU A 286 10.86 2.21 19.36
CA LEU A 286 9.51 2.56 18.92
C LEU A 286 9.49 2.79 17.40
N SER A 287 8.38 2.41 16.76
CA SER A 287 7.99 2.91 15.45
C SER A 287 6.69 3.70 15.50
N PHE A 288 6.60 4.86 14.85
CA PHE A 288 5.32 5.55 14.74
C PHE A 288 5.10 6.25 13.40
N GLY A 289 3.84 6.47 13.04
CA GLY A 289 3.51 7.23 11.83
C GLY A 289 2.19 6.82 11.17
N CYS A 290 1.88 7.47 10.05
CA CYS A 290 0.60 7.31 9.35
C CYS A 290 0.64 6.33 8.16
N ASN A 291 1.79 5.73 7.85
CA ASN A 291 1.90 4.63 6.90
C ASN A 291 1.94 3.31 7.68
N ILE A 292 0.77 2.68 7.80
CA ILE A 292 0.57 1.49 8.63
C ILE A 292 1.61 0.39 8.43
N HIS A 293 2.02 0.10 7.18
CA HIS A 293 2.99 -0.97 6.92
C HIS A 293 4.39 -0.67 7.49
N GLY A 294 4.76 0.60 7.68
CA GLY A 294 6.00 0.93 8.39
C GLY A 294 5.96 0.52 9.86
N ASN A 295 4.80 0.66 10.48
CA ASN A 295 4.55 0.24 11.86
C ASN A 295 4.41 -1.29 11.94
N VAL A 296 3.75 -1.92 10.95
CA VAL A 296 3.67 -3.39 10.86
C VAL A 296 5.05 -4.03 10.74
N ALA A 297 5.96 -3.48 9.95
CA ALA A 297 7.33 -4.00 9.88
C ALA A 297 8.03 -4.01 11.25
N ALA A 298 7.77 -3.00 12.09
CA ALA A 298 8.28 -2.94 13.45
C ALA A 298 7.61 -3.95 14.38
N LEU A 299 6.27 -4.08 14.34
CA LEU A 299 5.54 -5.08 15.12
C LEU A 299 6.00 -6.51 14.80
N LEU A 300 6.18 -6.82 13.51
CA LEU A 300 6.75 -8.10 13.05
C LEU A 300 8.19 -8.33 13.56
N ALA A 301 8.92 -7.27 13.89
CA ALA A 301 10.26 -7.34 14.46
C ALA A 301 10.28 -7.42 15.99
N GLY A 302 9.10 -7.42 16.64
CA GLY A 302 8.98 -7.34 18.11
C GLY A 302 9.19 -5.94 18.68
N VAL A 303 9.06 -4.90 17.86
CA VAL A 303 9.20 -3.50 18.28
C VAL A 303 7.83 -2.86 18.43
N PRO A 304 7.55 -2.15 19.54
CA PRO A 304 6.28 -1.47 19.74
C PRO A 304 6.06 -0.42 18.66
N ALA A 305 4.83 -0.32 18.19
CA ALA A 305 4.48 0.64 17.16
C ALA A 305 3.12 1.30 17.40
N VAL A 306 3.07 2.61 17.14
CA VAL A 306 1.87 3.44 17.30
C VAL A 306 1.48 4.06 15.96
N VAL A 307 0.26 3.75 15.52
CA VAL A 307 -0.28 4.21 14.24
C VAL A 307 -0.99 5.56 14.40
N LEU A 308 -0.64 6.54 13.57
CA LEU A 308 -1.40 7.79 13.49
C LEU A 308 -2.55 7.61 12.49
N GLU A 309 -3.79 7.56 12.98
CA GLU A 309 -4.96 7.40 12.13
C GLU A 309 -5.10 8.62 11.23
N LYS A 310 -4.93 8.44 9.92
CA LYS A 310 -5.12 9.51 8.94
C LYS A 310 -6.42 9.40 8.16
N ASP A 311 -6.90 8.17 7.99
CA ASP A 311 -8.08 7.84 7.21
C ASP A 311 -8.58 6.43 7.60
N GLN A 312 -9.79 6.10 7.15
CA GLN A 312 -10.45 4.84 7.49
C GLN A 312 -9.69 3.58 7.05
N ARG A 313 -8.85 3.65 6.01
CA ARG A 313 -8.08 2.48 5.55
C ARG A 313 -7.03 2.05 6.56
N VAL A 314 -6.44 3.04 7.23
CA VAL A 314 -5.46 2.80 8.29
C VAL A 314 -6.18 2.35 9.55
N ALA A 315 -7.27 3.04 9.90
CA ALA A 315 -8.06 2.74 11.09
C ALA A 315 -8.67 1.33 11.05
N GLU A 316 -9.22 0.87 9.91
CA GLU A 316 -9.86 -0.46 9.85
C GLU A 316 -8.87 -1.59 10.11
N ILE A 317 -7.65 -1.48 9.56
CA ILE A 317 -6.62 -2.50 9.72
C ILE A 317 -6.06 -2.47 11.14
N ALA A 318 -5.79 -1.27 11.67
CA ALA A 318 -5.29 -1.10 13.03
C ALA A 318 -6.28 -1.66 14.05
N ARG A 319 -7.57 -1.34 13.92
CA ARG A 319 -8.62 -1.83 14.83
C ARG A 319 -8.81 -3.35 14.74
N TYR A 320 -8.83 -3.93 13.53
CA TYR A 320 -8.98 -5.37 13.39
C TYR A 320 -7.84 -6.14 14.08
N HIS A 321 -6.62 -5.61 13.99
CA HIS A 321 -5.43 -6.24 14.58
C HIS A 321 -5.12 -5.76 16.00
N ASP A 322 -5.98 -4.95 16.61
CA ASP A 322 -5.76 -4.30 17.92
C ASP A 322 -4.41 -3.53 18.02
N ILE A 323 -3.93 -2.96 16.90
CA ILE A 323 -2.71 -2.16 16.88
C ILE A 323 -2.99 -0.81 17.54
N PRO A 324 -2.17 -0.36 18.51
CA PRO A 324 -2.37 0.94 19.14
C PRO A 324 -2.34 2.11 18.17
N THR A 325 -3.27 3.05 18.38
CA THR A 325 -3.46 4.21 17.52
C THR A 325 -3.56 5.52 18.28
N VAL A 326 -3.12 6.62 17.65
CA VAL A 326 -3.54 7.97 18.00
C VAL A 326 -4.52 8.47 16.93
N THR A 327 -5.75 8.77 17.35
CA THR A 327 -6.82 9.22 16.46
C THR A 327 -6.68 10.68 16.06
N MET A 328 -7.33 11.09 14.97
CA MET A 328 -7.42 12.51 14.59
C MET A 328 -8.04 13.36 15.70
N ALA A 329 -9.04 12.84 16.42
CA ALA A 329 -9.68 13.55 17.52
C ALA A 329 -8.70 13.81 18.68
N GLN A 330 -7.89 12.81 19.06
CA GLN A 330 -6.86 12.96 20.09
C GLN A 330 -5.76 13.95 19.67
N MET A 331 -5.32 13.89 18.40
CA MET A 331 -4.34 14.86 17.89
C MET A 331 -4.90 16.30 17.85
N ARG A 332 -6.19 16.48 17.50
CA ARG A 332 -6.87 17.80 17.56
C ARG A 332 -7.00 18.32 18.99
N ALA A 333 -7.23 17.43 19.95
CA ALA A 333 -7.25 17.75 21.37
C ALA A 333 -5.85 18.07 21.95
N GLY A 334 -4.78 17.94 21.15
CA GLY A 334 -3.42 18.27 21.58
C GLY A 334 -2.80 17.23 22.50
N VAL A 335 -3.13 15.94 22.32
CA VAL A 335 -2.50 14.86 23.10
C VAL A 335 -0.97 14.93 23.00
N ASP A 336 -0.30 14.80 24.15
CA ASP A 336 1.16 14.76 24.20
C ASP A 336 1.68 13.44 23.58
N PRO A 337 2.65 13.49 22.65
CA PRO A 337 3.17 12.29 22.00
C PRO A 337 3.80 11.27 22.95
N MET A 338 4.53 11.71 23.99
CA MET A 338 5.16 10.77 24.94
C MET A 338 4.10 10.01 25.71
N ARG A 339 3.12 10.75 26.25
CA ARG A 339 1.99 10.14 26.96
C ARG A 339 1.20 9.19 26.06
N ALA A 340 0.99 9.55 24.78
CA ALA A 340 0.31 8.68 23.83
C ALA A 340 1.08 7.36 23.57
N PHE A 341 2.41 7.40 23.57
CA PHE A 341 3.24 6.21 23.43
C PHE A 341 3.28 5.38 24.71
N GLU A 342 3.52 6.00 25.86
CA GLU A 342 3.57 5.34 27.18
C GLU A 342 2.24 4.66 27.55
N CYS A 343 1.11 5.20 27.07
CA CYS A 343 -0.21 4.59 27.28
C CYS A 343 -0.61 3.56 26.20
N ALA A 344 0.26 3.22 25.25
CA ALA A 344 -0.09 2.26 24.21
C ALA A 344 -0.09 0.83 24.79
N ASP A 345 -1.25 0.18 24.74
CA ASP A 345 -1.47 -1.17 25.26
C ASP A 345 -1.45 -2.21 24.14
N PHE A 346 -0.54 -3.18 24.23
CA PHE A 346 -0.39 -4.27 23.27
C PHE A 346 -1.00 -5.59 23.75
N SER A 347 -1.69 -5.63 24.90
CA SER A 347 -2.25 -6.86 25.47
C SER A 347 -3.19 -7.55 24.48
N ARG A 348 -4.18 -6.81 23.96
CA ARG A 348 -5.12 -7.32 22.94
C ARG A 348 -4.46 -7.66 21.60
N PHE A 349 -3.44 -6.90 21.22
CA PHE A 349 -2.64 -7.18 20.03
C PHE A 349 -1.96 -8.55 20.15
N ASN A 350 -1.30 -8.82 21.27
CA ASN A 350 -0.58 -10.06 21.54
C ASN A 350 -1.55 -11.24 21.71
N GLU A 351 -2.57 -11.10 22.56
CA GLU A 351 -3.50 -12.18 22.93
C GLU A 351 -4.39 -12.61 21.75
N GLY A 352 -4.86 -11.66 20.94
CA GLY A 352 -5.79 -11.95 19.85
C GLY A 352 -5.15 -12.46 18.56
N HIS A 353 -3.80 -12.47 18.44
CA HIS A 353 -3.14 -12.78 17.16
C HIS A 353 -3.40 -14.22 16.70
N ALA A 354 -3.32 -15.19 17.61
CA ALA A 354 -3.54 -16.61 17.27
C ALA A 354 -4.97 -16.85 16.73
N GLU A 355 -5.99 -16.21 17.32
CA GLU A 355 -7.36 -16.29 16.82
C GLU A 355 -7.48 -15.67 15.41
N ARG A 356 -6.90 -14.49 15.21
CA ARG A 356 -6.90 -13.82 13.90
C ARG A 356 -6.21 -14.64 12.82
N PHE A 357 -5.09 -15.29 13.16
CA PHE A 357 -4.42 -16.24 12.27
C PHE A 357 -5.31 -17.45 11.97
N GLY A 358 -5.99 -18.01 12.97
CA GLY A 358 -6.95 -19.11 12.79
C GLY A 358 -8.07 -18.75 11.81
N ARG A 359 -8.63 -17.54 11.91
CA ARG A 359 -9.62 -17.02 10.95
C ARG A 359 -9.04 -16.91 9.53
N PHE A 360 -7.80 -16.45 9.39
CA PHE A 360 -7.13 -16.36 8.10
C PHE A 360 -6.85 -17.75 7.49
N ALA A 361 -6.39 -18.72 8.29
CA ALA A 361 -6.19 -20.09 7.84
C ALA A 361 -7.52 -20.75 7.43
N ALA A 362 -8.56 -20.65 8.25
CA ALA A 362 -9.89 -21.16 7.93
C ALA A 362 -10.48 -20.54 6.65
N PHE A 363 -10.21 -19.25 6.40
CA PHE A 363 -10.56 -18.60 5.13
C PHE A 363 -9.82 -19.22 3.93
N MET A 364 -8.53 -19.55 4.07
CA MET A 364 -7.79 -20.20 2.99
C MET A 364 -8.30 -21.64 2.77
N ASP A 365 -8.57 -22.39 3.84
CA ASP A 365 -9.15 -23.74 3.80
C ASP A 365 -10.52 -23.76 3.12
N ALA A 366 -11.42 -22.84 3.51
CA ALA A 366 -12.75 -22.72 2.92
C ALA A 366 -12.70 -22.45 1.40
N ASN A 367 -11.64 -21.78 0.94
CA ASN A 367 -11.39 -21.52 -0.48
C ASN A 367 -10.61 -22.65 -1.18
N GLY A 368 -10.27 -23.74 -0.50
CA GLY A 368 -9.43 -24.82 -1.03
C GLY A 368 -8.03 -24.35 -1.44
N LEU A 369 -7.56 -23.23 -0.88
CA LEU A 369 -6.29 -22.63 -1.25
C LEU A 369 -5.16 -23.30 -0.46
N ALA A 370 -4.50 -24.31 -1.05
CA ALA A 370 -3.39 -24.98 -0.37
C ALA A 370 -2.32 -23.97 0.13
N HIS A 371 -1.98 -24.08 1.42
CA HIS A 371 -1.00 -23.27 2.14
C HIS A 371 -0.20 -24.14 3.11
N ILE A 372 0.91 -23.61 3.62
CA ILE A 372 1.73 -24.30 4.63
C ILE A 372 0.98 -24.42 5.97
N ASP A 373 1.32 -25.45 6.73
CA ASP A 373 0.82 -25.63 8.09
C ASP A 373 1.42 -24.59 9.04
N ALA A 374 0.70 -24.33 10.14
CA ALA A 374 1.11 -23.38 11.18
C ALA A 374 2.54 -23.61 11.70
N ALA A 375 2.95 -24.88 11.90
CA ALA A 375 4.28 -25.24 12.37
C ALA A 375 5.40 -24.93 11.34
N ALA A 376 5.08 -24.95 10.04
CA ALA A 376 6.05 -24.71 8.98
C ALA A 376 6.46 -23.23 8.87
N TYR A 377 5.72 -22.29 9.49
CA TYR A 377 6.09 -20.87 9.45
C TYR A 377 7.41 -20.54 10.18
N ALA A 378 7.83 -21.38 11.12
CA ALA A 378 9.12 -21.23 11.81
C ALA A 378 10.33 -21.47 10.89
N ASP A 379 10.16 -22.33 9.89
CA ASP A 379 11.14 -22.62 8.84
C ASP A 379 10.39 -22.76 7.49
N ALA A 380 9.90 -21.62 6.99
CA ALA A 380 9.02 -21.62 5.83
C ALA A 380 9.81 -21.99 4.55
N PRO A 381 9.25 -22.83 3.65
CA PRO A 381 9.93 -23.19 2.41
C PRO A 381 10.26 -21.98 1.52
N TYR A 382 9.48 -20.90 1.59
CA TYR A 382 9.78 -19.63 0.95
C TYR A 382 11.08 -19.01 1.46
N ASP A 383 11.31 -19.03 2.77
CA ASP A 383 12.50 -18.43 3.39
C ASP A 383 13.75 -19.22 2.97
N ARG A 384 13.68 -20.56 2.95
CA ARG A 384 14.76 -21.42 2.41
C ARG A 384 15.03 -21.17 0.93
N ALA A 385 13.99 -20.97 0.12
CA ALA A 385 14.14 -20.64 -1.30
C ALA A 385 14.83 -19.27 -1.51
N LEU A 386 14.55 -18.29 -0.65
CA LEU A 386 15.18 -16.97 -0.70
C LEU A 386 16.57 -16.92 -0.07
N ALA A 387 16.88 -17.74 0.93
CA ALA A 387 18.21 -17.77 1.57
C ALA A 387 19.35 -18.08 0.59
N ARG A 388 19.04 -18.69 -0.56
CA ARG A 388 19.98 -18.94 -1.67
C ARG A 388 20.31 -17.68 -2.47
N GLN A 389 19.74 -16.53 -2.12
CA GLN A 389 19.82 -15.30 -2.88
C GLN A 389 20.33 -14.15 -2.02
N THR A 390 21.02 -13.20 -2.64
CA THR A 390 21.53 -12.02 -1.94
C THR A 390 20.38 -11.06 -1.67
N ALA A 391 20.00 -10.89 -0.40
CA ALA A 391 18.98 -9.95 -0.01
C ALA A 391 19.38 -8.50 -0.40
N PRO A 392 18.47 -7.70 -0.97
CA PRO A 392 18.76 -6.31 -1.23
C PRO A 392 18.87 -5.58 0.11
N GLY A 393 20.04 -4.99 0.38
CA GLY A 393 20.24 -4.14 1.54
C GLY A 393 19.37 -2.87 1.49
N ALA A 394 19.38 -2.10 2.58
CA ALA A 394 18.61 -0.86 2.67
C ALA A 394 18.92 0.12 1.52
N VAL A 395 17.89 0.80 1.03
CA VAL A 395 18.02 1.97 0.16
C VAL A 395 18.51 3.14 1.00
N ARG A 396 19.79 3.46 0.89
CA ARG A 396 20.46 4.52 1.64
C ARG A 396 20.57 5.81 0.81
N PRO A 397 20.74 6.98 1.45
CA PRO A 397 21.06 8.23 0.76
C PRO A 397 22.28 8.12 -0.15
N LEU A 398 22.27 8.81 -1.29
CA LEU A 398 23.37 8.79 -2.28
C LEU A 398 24.76 9.03 -1.67
N ALA A 399 24.87 9.90 -0.67
CA ALA A 399 26.15 10.19 0.01
C ALA A 399 26.65 9.05 0.91
N TRP A 400 25.76 8.15 1.34
CA TRP A 400 26.01 7.04 2.26
C TRP A 400 26.11 5.68 1.54
N GLN A 401 26.33 5.72 0.23
CA GLN A 401 26.51 4.55 -0.64
C GLN A 401 27.98 4.43 -1.05
N SER A 402 28.42 3.23 -1.42
CA SER A 402 29.77 2.99 -1.94
C SER A 402 30.04 3.73 -3.26
N ALA A 403 31.32 3.86 -3.64
CA ALA A 403 31.68 4.51 -4.91
C ALA A 403 31.06 3.79 -6.13
N GLN A 404 30.98 2.46 -6.10
CA GLN A 404 30.33 1.66 -7.14
C GLN A 404 28.82 1.93 -7.18
N GLU A 405 28.16 1.91 -6.02
CA GLU A 405 26.72 2.18 -5.93
C GLU A 405 26.37 3.59 -6.42
N ARG A 406 27.21 4.60 -6.11
CA ARG A 406 27.01 5.98 -6.58
C ARG A 406 27.11 6.11 -8.11
N ARG A 407 27.98 5.32 -8.76
CA ARG A 407 28.07 5.30 -10.24
C ARG A 407 26.78 4.76 -10.86
N ALA A 408 26.27 3.64 -10.35
CA ALA A 408 24.99 3.06 -10.80
C ALA A 408 23.81 4.01 -10.57
N ALA A 409 23.77 4.69 -9.42
CA ALA A 409 22.72 5.67 -9.11
C ALA A 409 22.67 6.87 -10.08
N ARG A 410 23.82 7.29 -10.65
CA ARG A 410 23.85 8.36 -11.67
C ARG A 410 23.17 7.92 -12.97
N ALA A 411 23.40 6.68 -13.40
CA ALA A 411 22.72 6.12 -14.58
C ALA A 411 21.20 6.05 -14.35
N MET A 412 20.78 5.60 -13.17
CA MET A 412 19.38 5.61 -12.75
C MET A 412 18.77 7.02 -12.76
N ALA A 413 19.49 8.04 -12.24
CA ALA A 413 19.02 9.42 -12.25
C ALA A 413 18.68 9.89 -13.67
N SER A 414 19.56 9.61 -14.64
CA SER A 414 19.35 9.95 -16.06
C SER A 414 18.12 9.25 -16.66
N LEU A 415 17.95 7.95 -16.41
CA LEU A 415 16.78 7.18 -16.87
C LEU A 415 15.47 7.67 -16.22
N SER A 416 15.54 7.94 -14.92
CA SER A 416 14.40 8.44 -14.17
C SER A 416 13.99 9.82 -14.69
N ALA A 417 14.94 10.74 -14.93
CA ALA A 417 14.67 12.09 -15.44
C ALA A 417 13.96 12.06 -16.81
N ALA A 418 14.32 11.13 -17.69
CA ALA A 418 13.59 10.88 -18.93
C ALA A 418 12.16 10.35 -18.69
N SER A 419 11.97 9.45 -17.72
CA SER A 419 10.63 8.97 -17.31
C SER A 419 9.79 10.09 -16.67
N TRP A 420 10.42 10.95 -15.87
CA TRP A 420 9.81 12.09 -15.19
C TRP A 420 9.38 13.17 -16.18
N ARG A 421 10.23 13.50 -17.16
CA ARG A 421 9.86 14.38 -18.30
C ARG A 421 8.65 13.82 -19.03
N ARG A 422 8.66 12.52 -19.40
CA ARG A 422 7.52 11.87 -20.05
C ARG A 422 6.24 11.89 -19.20
N LYS A 423 6.33 11.64 -17.89
CA LYS A 423 5.17 11.69 -16.98
C LYS A 423 4.66 13.11 -16.76
N ALA A 424 5.55 14.09 -16.60
CA ALA A 424 5.21 15.50 -16.47
C ALA A 424 4.56 16.03 -17.75
N GLU A 425 5.12 15.70 -18.92
CA GLU A 425 4.54 16.00 -20.24
C GLU A 425 3.18 15.32 -20.43
N ALA A 426 3.04 14.03 -20.10
CA ALA A 426 1.77 13.31 -20.18
C ALA A 426 0.72 13.83 -19.20
N LYS A 427 1.12 14.35 -18.04
CA LYS A 427 0.24 15.01 -17.09
C LYS A 427 -0.18 16.38 -17.62
N LEU A 428 0.77 17.20 -18.09
CA LEU A 428 0.51 18.51 -18.69
C LEU A 428 -0.42 18.38 -19.91
N ARG A 429 -0.20 17.40 -20.79
CA ARG A 429 -1.08 17.09 -21.92
C ARG A 429 -2.50 16.71 -21.48
N ARG A 430 -2.65 15.96 -20.38
CA ARG A 430 -3.98 15.64 -19.82
C ARG A 430 -4.66 16.85 -19.19
N SER A 431 -3.91 17.69 -18.48
CA SER A 431 -4.41 18.95 -17.91
C SER A 431 -4.87 19.92 -19.00
N LEU A 432 -4.06 20.08 -20.06
CA LEU A 432 -4.42 20.88 -21.23
C LEU A 432 -5.61 20.28 -21.97
N GLY A 433 -5.65 18.96 -22.16
CA GLY A 433 -6.78 18.27 -22.78
C GLY A 433 -8.09 18.48 -22.01
N ALA A 434 -8.05 18.39 -20.68
CA ALA A 434 -9.19 18.66 -19.82
C ALA A 434 -9.62 20.15 -19.86
N ALA A 435 -8.66 21.09 -19.86
CA ALA A 435 -8.94 22.51 -19.98
C ALA A 435 -9.54 22.89 -21.35
N ILE A 436 -9.06 22.27 -22.44
CA ILE A 436 -9.60 22.45 -23.79
C ILE A 436 -10.99 21.83 -23.92
N ALA A 437 -11.23 20.67 -23.29
CA ALA A 437 -12.56 20.06 -23.25
C ALA A 437 -13.56 20.93 -22.47
N ALA A 438 -13.13 21.51 -21.35
CA ALA A 438 -13.93 22.43 -20.56
C ALA A 438 -14.23 23.75 -21.30
N SER A 439 -13.25 24.29 -22.05
CA SER A 439 -13.49 25.51 -22.85
C SER A 439 -14.42 25.26 -24.04
N ARG A 440 -14.38 24.06 -24.64
CA ARG A 440 -15.33 23.64 -25.68
C ARG A 440 -16.75 23.42 -25.14
N ALA A 441 -16.89 23.04 -23.88
CA ALA A 441 -18.19 22.94 -23.21
C ALA A 441 -18.78 24.31 -22.80
N MET A 442 -17.97 25.38 -22.82
CA MET A 442 -18.37 26.75 -22.48
C MET A 442 -18.67 27.65 -23.70
N VAL A 443 -18.88 27.09 -24.90
CA VAL A 443 -19.39 27.89 -26.04
C VAL A 443 -20.90 28.11 -25.85
N PRO A 444 -21.40 29.35 -25.68
CA PRO A 444 -22.82 29.59 -25.50
C PRO A 444 -23.58 29.48 -26.83
N PHE A 445 -24.84 29.06 -26.73
CA PHE A 445 -25.88 29.06 -27.75
C PHE A 445 -25.81 30.25 -28.73
N PRO A 446 -26.14 30.07 -30.03
CA PRO A 446 -26.15 31.18 -30.97
C PRO A 446 -27.28 32.16 -30.63
N PHE A 447 -26.92 33.42 -30.47
CA PHE A 447 -27.86 34.54 -30.36
C PHE A 447 -28.76 34.56 -31.62
N ARG A 448 -30.05 34.23 -31.46
CA ARG A 448 -31.07 34.58 -32.46
C ARG A 448 -31.50 36.02 -32.23
N LEU A 449 -31.10 36.92 -33.14
CA LEU A 449 -31.68 38.26 -33.24
C LEU A 449 -33.15 38.13 -33.68
N ARG A 450 -34.09 38.61 -32.86
CA ARG A 450 -35.49 38.82 -33.25
C ARG A 450 -35.59 40.11 -34.09
N PRO A 451 -36.38 40.13 -35.17
CA PRO A 451 -36.65 41.37 -35.90
C PRO A 451 -37.67 42.22 -35.13
N ALA A 452 -37.35 43.50 -34.92
CA ALA A 452 -38.27 44.49 -34.40
C ALA A 452 -39.16 45.00 -35.55
N MET A 453 -40.48 44.78 -35.45
CA MET A 453 -41.49 45.53 -36.20
C MET A 453 -42.24 46.43 -35.22
N GLY A 454 -42.24 47.74 -35.49
CA GLY A 454 -43.02 48.73 -34.75
C GLY A 454 -42.86 50.12 -35.35
N LYS A 455 -43.91 50.57 -36.06
CA LYS A 455 -44.07 51.85 -36.76
C LYS A 455 -44.00 53.07 -35.82
N MET A 456 -43.48 54.20 -36.31
CA MET A 456 -43.90 55.59 -35.98
C MET A 456 -43.33 56.52 -37.07
N SER A 457 -44.15 56.94 -38.04
CA SER A 457 -44.81 58.25 -38.14
C SER A 457 -43.86 59.44 -38.38
N LEU A 458 -43.84 59.89 -39.64
CA LEU A 458 -43.31 61.18 -40.09
C LEU A 458 -44.28 62.31 -39.71
N GLN A 459 -43.76 63.37 -39.08
CA GLN A 459 -44.32 64.72 -39.19
C GLN A 459 -43.18 65.71 -39.42
N LYS A 460 -43.25 66.32 -40.61
CA LYS A 460 -42.62 67.53 -41.18
C LYS A 460 -41.11 67.70 -41.10
#